data_AF-A0A839QS58-F1
#
_entry.id   AF-A0A839QS58-F1
#
_cell.length_a   1.000
_cell.length_b   1.000
_cell.length_c   1.000
_cell.angle_alpha   90.00
_cell.angle_beta   90.00
_cell.angle_gamma   90.00
#
_symmetry.space_group_name_H-M   'P 1'
#
loop_
_entity.id
_entity.type
_entity.pdbx_description
1 polymer ?
#
loop_
_entity_poly.entity_id
_entity_poly.type
_entity_poly.pdbx_seq_one_letter_code
_entity_poly.pdbx_strand_id
1 'polypeptide(L)'
;MGAFQAVRVDEWTEFLANCGKFEDETAREVAKKKFTFAELEEEEQSLDRLRGWYRDLKKRDVLELPEAKAAEERLQACVIVLEQHAERVYAAVHSTSQRDAPEPGQVTQELEVPRE
;
A
#
# COMPACT_ATOMS: atom_id res chain seq x y z
N MET A 1 -39.07 -0.82 9.29
CA MET A 1 -37.76 -0.54 8.67
C MET A 1 -36.61 -0.35 9.67
N GLY A 2 -36.83 -0.27 11.00
CA GLY A 2 -35.77 0.14 11.94
C GLY A 2 -34.63 -0.87 12.20
N ALA A 3 -34.90 -2.16 12.36
CA ALA A 3 -33.86 -3.13 12.74
C ALA A 3 -32.92 -3.52 11.59
N PHE A 4 -33.48 -3.73 10.39
CA PHE A 4 -32.68 -4.10 9.21
C PHE A 4 -31.71 -2.98 8.82
N GLN A 5 -32.17 -1.73 8.80
CA GLN A 5 -31.34 -0.58 8.50
C GLN A 5 -30.22 -0.41 9.52
N ALA A 6 -30.51 -0.53 10.83
CA ALA A 6 -29.49 -0.42 11.88
C ALA A 6 -28.35 -1.44 11.69
N VAL A 7 -28.67 -2.70 11.40
CA VAL A 7 -27.66 -3.73 11.13
C VAL A 7 -26.80 -3.36 9.90
N ARG A 8 -27.39 -2.79 8.84
CA ARG A 8 -26.61 -2.34 7.68
C ARG A 8 -25.67 -1.18 8.03
N VAL A 9 -26.13 -0.23 8.83
CA VAL A 9 -25.32 0.90 9.30
C VAL A 9 -24.15 0.42 10.16
N ASP A 10 -24.39 -0.54 11.05
CA ASP A 10 -23.34 -1.13 11.89
C ASP A 10 -22.26 -1.83 11.05
N GLU A 11 -22.65 -2.62 10.04
CA GLU A 11 -21.72 -3.26 9.10
C GLU A 11 -20.85 -2.22 8.36
N TRP A 12 -21.44 -1.12 7.88
CA TRP A 12 -20.70 -0.05 7.22
C TRP A 12 -19.79 0.71 8.18
N THR A 13 -20.22 0.92 9.42
CA THR A 13 -19.41 1.56 10.47
C THR A 13 -18.19 0.71 10.80
N GLU A 14 -18.35 -0.61 10.87
CA GLU A 14 -17.24 -1.54 11.07
C GLU A 14 -16.26 -1.50 9.89
N PHE A 15 -16.77 -1.46 8.66
CA PHE A 15 -15.94 -1.32 7.46
C PHE A 15 -15.10 -0.04 7.48
N LEU A 16 -15.72 1.11 7.78
CA LEU A 16 -15.03 2.40 7.89
C LEU A 16 -13.93 2.37 8.95
N ALA A 17 -14.18 1.74 10.10
CA ALA A 17 -13.18 1.56 11.14
C ALA A 17 -11.99 0.70 10.67
N ASN A 18 -12.24 -0.33 9.86
CA ASN A 18 -11.16 -1.16 9.30
C ASN A 18 -10.35 -0.43 8.22
N CYS A 19 -10.98 0.41 7.39
CA CYS A 19 -10.22 1.32 6.52
C CYS A 19 -9.31 2.26 7.32
N GLY A 20 -9.81 2.81 8.44
CA GLY A 20 -8.98 3.63 9.33
C GLY A 20 -7.78 2.87 9.91
N LYS A 21 -7.99 1.63 10.37
CA LYS A 21 -6.90 0.78 10.87
C LYS A 21 -5.83 0.48 9.81
N PHE A 22 -6.26 0.21 8.57
CA PHE A 22 -5.36 -0.02 7.44
C PHE A 22 -4.46 1.20 7.22
N GLU A 23 -5.06 2.38 7.06
CA GLU A 23 -4.29 3.62 6.84
C GLU A 23 -3.34 3.93 7.99
N ASP A 24 -3.78 3.72 9.23
CA ASP A 24 -2.93 3.91 10.41
C ASP A 24 -1.75 2.92 10.45
N GLU A 25 -1.93 1.67 9.99
CA GLU A 25 -0.85 0.68 9.90
C GLU A 25 0.14 1.06 8.80
N THR A 26 -0.33 1.33 7.59
CA THR A 26 0.54 1.74 6.48
C THR A 26 1.33 3.01 6.85
N ALA A 27 0.69 3.97 7.54
CA ALA A 27 1.38 5.17 8.04
C ALA A 27 2.46 4.85 9.08
N ARG A 28 2.23 3.87 9.97
CA ARG A 28 3.24 3.39 10.93
C ARG A 28 4.43 2.75 10.21
N GLU A 29 4.20 1.95 9.18
CA GLU A 29 5.26 1.32 8.39
C GLU A 29 6.12 2.34 7.65
N VAL A 30 5.46 3.32 7.01
CA VAL A 30 6.12 4.45 6.35
C VAL A 30 6.95 5.25 7.35
N ALA A 31 6.43 5.53 8.55
CA ALA A 31 7.16 6.24 9.60
C ALA A 31 8.40 5.45 10.08
N LYS A 32 8.30 4.12 10.13
CA LYS A 32 9.41 3.20 10.45
C LYS A 32 10.34 2.95 9.26
N LYS A 33 10.07 3.53 8.09
CA LYS A 33 10.80 3.33 6.82
C LYS A 33 10.90 1.85 6.42
N LYS A 34 9.84 1.07 6.64
CA LYS A 34 9.74 -0.35 6.27
C LYS A 34 9.51 -0.53 4.77
N PHE A 35 10.41 0.01 3.96
CA PHE A 35 10.29 0.03 2.50
C PHE A 35 10.85 -1.25 1.88
N THR A 36 10.10 -2.35 2.01
CA THR A 36 10.47 -3.65 1.44
C THR A 36 9.30 -4.25 0.66
N PHE A 37 9.59 -5.13 -0.30
CA PHE A 37 8.54 -5.80 -1.07
C PHE A 37 7.65 -6.72 -0.22
N ALA A 38 8.21 -7.34 0.83
CA ALA A 38 7.44 -8.21 1.71
C ALA A 38 6.35 -7.43 2.47
N GLU A 39 6.68 -6.23 2.96
CA GLU A 39 5.73 -5.36 3.66
C GLU A 39 4.69 -4.81 2.67
N LEU A 40 5.10 -4.44 1.45
CA LEU A 40 4.16 -4.02 0.41
C LEU A 40 3.16 -5.12 0.04
N GLU A 41 3.62 -6.36 -0.13
CA GLU A 41 2.76 -7.51 -0.46
C GLU A 41 1.75 -7.80 0.68
N GLU A 42 2.18 -7.67 1.94
CA GLU A 42 1.28 -7.82 3.10
C GLU A 42 0.16 -6.77 3.09
N GLU A 43 0.49 -5.52 2.79
CA GLU A 43 -0.49 -4.43 2.69
C GLU A 43 -1.40 -4.58 1.45
N GLU A 44 -0.89 -5.06 0.31
CA GLU A 44 -1.70 -5.41 -0.87
C GLU A 44 -2.74 -6.49 -0.55
N GLN A 45 -2.34 -7.55 0.17
CA GLN A 45 -3.27 -8.59 0.61
C GLN A 45 -4.32 -8.03 1.60
N SER A 46 -3.93 -7.11 2.49
CA SER A 46 -4.85 -6.41 3.38
C SER A 46 -5.88 -5.57 2.62
N LEU A 47 -5.45 -4.80 1.61
CA LEU A 47 -6.33 -4.01 0.78
C LEU A 47 -7.28 -4.88 -0.05
N ASP A 48 -6.80 -6.01 -0.57
CA ASP A 48 -7.65 -6.94 -1.32
C ASP A 48 -8.73 -7.58 -0.45
N ARG A 49 -8.44 -7.86 0.82
CA ARG A 49 -9.46 -8.26 1.81
C ARG A 49 -10.50 -7.16 2.01
N LEU A 50 -10.09 -5.89 2.15
CA LEU A 50 -11.02 -4.76 2.25
C LEU A 50 -11.89 -4.62 1.00
N ARG A 51 -11.31 -4.71 -0.20
CA ARG A 51 -12.05 -4.67 -1.48
C ARG A 51 -13.07 -5.80 -1.59
N GLY A 52 -12.68 -7.01 -1.17
CA GLY A 52 -13.56 -8.18 -1.11
C GLY A 52 -14.76 -7.92 -0.20
N TRP A 53 -14.49 -7.47 1.03
CA TRP A 53 -15.52 -7.19 2.00
C TRP A 53 -16.47 -6.06 1.56
N TYR A 54 -15.94 -4.96 1.00
CA TYR A 54 -16.75 -3.88 0.44
C TYR A 54 -17.76 -4.38 -0.58
N ARG A 55 -17.32 -5.21 -1.55
CA ARG A 55 -18.21 -5.80 -2.56
C ARG A 55 -19.31 -6.63 -1.92
N ASP A 56 -18.98 -7.38 -0.88
CA ASP A 56 -19.96 -8.24 -0.20
C ASP A 56 -20.96 -7.45 0.65
N LEU A 57 -20.55 -6.31 1.23
CA LEU A 57 -21.47 -5.37 1.88
C LEU A 57 -22.37 -4.69 0.84
N LYS A 58 -21.79 -4.22 -0.28
CA LYS A 58 -22.54 -3.52 -1.32
C LYS A 58 -23.62 -4.37 -1.97
N LYS A 59 -23.39 -5.68 -2.16
CA LYS A 59 -24.42 -6.63 -2.63
C LYS A 59 -25.64 -6.71 -1.72
N ARG A 60 -25.48 -6.42 -0.42
CA ARG A 60 -26.54 -6.49 0.59
C ARG A 60 -27.16 -5.12 0.90
N ASP A 61 -26.57 -4.05 0.38
CA ASP A 61 -26.99 -2.65 0.56
C ASP A 61 -28.09 -2.28 -0.44
N VAL A 62 -29.29 -2.86 -0.23
CA VAL A 62 -30.48 -2.59 -1.06
C VAL A 62 -31.05 -1.19 -0.79
N LEU A 63 -30.63 -0.54 0.30
CA LEU A 63 -31.13 0.75 0.76
C LEU A 63 -30.30 1.95 0.28
N GLU A 64 -29.19 1.70 -0.42
CA GLU A 64 -28.25 2.71 -0.91
C GLU A 64 -27.88 3.74 0.16
N LEU A 65 -27.47 3.22 1.33
CA LEU A 65 -27.23 4.04 2.51
C LEU A 65 -26.08 5.05 2.30
N PRO A 66 -26.14 6.25 2.92
CA PRO A 66 -25.07 7.24 2.82
C PRO A 66 -23.72 6.71 3.34
N GLU A 67 -23.73 5.80 4.31
CA GLU A 67 -22.54 5.14 4.83
C GLU A 67 -21.83 4.31 3.75
N ALA A 68 -22.56 3.74 2.78
CA ALA A 68 -21.96 3.00 1.67
C ALA A 68 -21.14 3.92 0.76
N LYS A 69 -21.59 5.17 0.55
CA LYS A 69 -20.83 6.18 -0.21
C LYS A 69 -19.59 6.61 0.56
N ALA A 70 -19.70 6.88 1.86
CA ALA A 70 -18.55 7.19 2.70
C ALA A 70 -17.53 6.03 2.71
N ALA A 71 -18.00 4.78 2.73
CA ALA A 71 -17.16 3.60 2.64
C ALA A 71 -16.42 3.50 1.30
N GLU A 72 -17.06 3.85 0.18
CA GLU A 72 -16.42 3.90 -1.13
C GLU A 72 -15.29 4.94 -1.17
N GLU A 73 -15.57 6.16 -0.72
CA GLU A 73 -14.58 7.25 -0.63
C GLU A 73 -13.41 6.85 0.28
N ARG A 74 -13.69 6.18 1.40
CA ARG A 74 -12.66 5.71 2.33
C ARG A 74 -11.82 4.58 1.72
N LEU A 75 -12.43 3.65 1.01
CA LEU A 75 -11.70 2.58 0.32
C LEU A 75 -10.78 3.16 -0.76
N GLN A 76 -11.21 4.18 -1.49
CA GLN A 76 -10.37 4.90 -2.45
C GLN A 76 -9.17 5.57 -1.76
N ALA A 77 -9.36 6.16 -0.59
CA ALA A 77 -8.26 6.70 0.20
C ALA A 77 -7.24 5.61 0.58
N CYS A 78 -7.68 4.42 1.01
CA CYS A 78 -6.79 3.28 1.27
C CYS A 78 -5.97 2.88 0.02
N VAL A 79 -6.57 2.89 -1.17
CA VAL A 79 -5.85 2.63 -2.43
C VAL A 79 -4.72 3.65 -2.63
N ILE A 80 -5.02 4.94 -2.48
CA ILE A 80 -4.04 6.03 -2.64
C ILE A 80 -2.90 5.90 -1.62
N VAL A 81 -3.20 5.55 -0.37
CA VAL A 81 -2.19 5.33 0.67
C VAL A 81 -1.24 4.18 0.28
N LEU A 82 -1.78 3.08 -0.24
CA LEU A 82 -0.96 1.96 -0.69
C LEU A 82 -0.10 2.31 -1.91
N GLU A 83 -0.64 3.04 -2.88
CA GLU A 83 0.11 3.53 -4.05
C GLU A 83 1.32 4.39 -3.61
N GLN A 84 1.11 5.29 -2.65
CA GLN A 84 2.20 6.11 -2.09
C GLN A 84 3.23 5.27 -1.32
N HIS A 85 2.80 4.20 -0.65
CA HIS A 85 3.73 3.27 -0.01
C HIS A 85 4.57 2.54 -1.07
N ALA A 86 3.93 2.04 -2.13
CA ALA A 86 4.58 1.36 -3.25
C ALA A 86 5.64 2.25 -3.91
N GLU A 87 5.32 3.50 -4.22
CA GLU A 87 6.28 4.47 -4.77
C GLU A 87 7.56 4.60 -3.92
N ARG A 88 7.42 4.62 -2.58
CA ARG A 88 8.55 4.69 -1.65
C ARG A 88 9.36 3.41 -1.63
N VAL A 89 8.70 2.25 -1.67
CA VAL A 89 9.35 0.92 -1.77
C VAL A 89 10.19 0.86 -3.06
N TYR A 90 9.60 1.23 -4.20
CA TYR A 90 10.32 1.26 -5.47
C TYR A 90 11.52 2.21 -5.41
N ALA A 91 11.34 3.44 -4.92
CA ALA A 91 12.43 4.40 -4.80
C ALA A 91 13.58 3.88 -3.91
N ALA A 92 13.27 3.25 -2.78
CA ALA A 92 14.25 2.68 -1.86
C ALA A 92 15.05 1.54 -2.51
N VAL A 93 14.39 0.64 -3.23
CA VAL A 93 15.04 -0.47 -3.94
C VAL A 93 15.96 0.03 -5.04
N HIS A 94 15.48 0.96 -5.90
CA HIS A 94 16.29 1.53 -6.99
C HIS A 94 17.52 2.28 -6.46
N SER A 95 17.39 3.03 -5.37
CA SER A 95 18.51 3.74 -4.74
C SER A 95 19.57 2.79 -4.15
N THR A 96 19.17 1.59 -3.76
CA THR A 96 20.08 0.56 -3.26
C THR A 96 20.81 -0.10 -4.42
N SER A 97 20.09 -0.47 -5.49
CA SER A 97 20.70 -1.03 -6.69
C SER A 97 21.69 -0.09 -7.40
N GLN A 98 21.50 1.24 -7.33
CA GLN A 98 22.48 2.20 -7.89
C GLN A 98 23.75 2.34 -7.05
N ARG A 99 23.67 2.15 -5.73
CA ARG A 99 24.86 2.22 -4.85
C ARG A 99 25.81 1.04 -5.05
N ASP A 100 25.30 -0.08 -5.52
CA ASP A 100 26.07 -1.31 -5.77
C ASP A 100 26.60 -1.40 -7.22
N ALA A 101 26.38 -0.38 -8.06
CA ALA A 101 26.91 -0.34 -9.42
C ALA A 101 28.41 0.06 -9.41
N PRO A 102 29.30 -0.68 -10.10
CA PRO A 102 30.70 -0.28 -10.18
C PRO A 102 30.87 1.04 -10.94
N GLU A 103 31.61 1.98 -10.35
CA GLU A 103 31.96 3.28 -10.93
C GLU A 103 32.61 3.11 -12.32
N PRO A 104 32.04 3.67 -13.41
CA PRO A 104 32.70 3.63 -14.71
C PRO A 104 33.83 4.67 -14.74
N GLY A 105 35.06 4.28 -14.37
CA GLY A 105 36.15 5.25 -14.40
C GLY A 105 37.57 4.91 -13.92
N GLN A 106 37.94 3.68 -13.55
CA GLN A 106 39.34 3.37 -13.26
C GLN A 106 40.02 2.64 -14.44
N VAL A 107 40.54 3.43 -15.38
CA VAL A 107 41.57 2.99 -16.33
C VAL A 107 42.85 2.72 -15.52
N THR A 108 43.19 1.46 -15.29
CA THR A 108 44.51 1.08 -14.79
C THR A 108 45.50 1.19 -15.94
N GLN A 109 46.24 2.31 -15.99
CA GLN A 109 47.50 2.39 -16.70
C GLN A 109 48.59 1.77 -15.82
N GLU A 110 48.96 0.52 -16.08
CA GLU A 110 50.25 -0.06 -15.68
C GLU A 110 50.61 -1.11 -16.73
N LEU A 111 51.80 -1.24 -17.28
CA LEU A 111 53.00 -0.40 -17.37
C LEU A 111 53.78 -1.10 -18.51
N GLU A 112 54.22 -0.35 -19.51
CA GLU A 112 55.08 -0.86 -20.57
C GLU A 112 56.39 -1.36 -19.94
N VAL A 113 56.74 -2.63 -20.16
CA VAL A 113 58.08 -3.13 -19.90
C VAL A 113 58.65 -3.67 -21.21
N PRO A 114 59.52 -2.91 -21.90
CA PRO A 114 60.38 -3.49 -22.92
C PRO A 114 61.62 -4.11 -22.26
N ARG A 115 62.22 -5.08 -22.97
CA ARG A 115 63.62 -5.59 -22.94
C ARG A 115 63.62 -7.11 -23.08
N GLU A 116 64.50 -7.76 -23.83
CA GLU A 116 65.65 -7.41 -24.67
C GLU A 116 65.82 -8.53 -25.71
#